data_AF-A0A9X5XHK6-F1
#
_entry.id   AF-A0A9X5XHK6-F1
#
_cell.length_a   1.000
_cell.length_b   1.000
_cell.length_c   1.000
_cell.angle_alpha   90.00
_cell.angle_beta   90.00
_cell.angle_gamma   90.00
#
_symmetry.space_group_name_H-M   'P 1'
#
loop_
_entity.id
_entity.type
_entity.pdbx_description
1 polymer ?
#
loop_
_entity_poly.entity_id
_entity_poly.type
_entity_poly.pdbx_seq_one_letter_code
_entity_poly.pdbx_strand_id
1 'polypeptide(L)'
;MPFTLSHAAAVLPALRGDGSGRGRLAPAALVAGSFAPDMTYYAASVVPGAMEFGDFTHSFTGVLTFDVLVACALVGAWLVLREPLVALLPRARQGRPAALLRCGTPRGPVRSSAALWWYASAVLGALTHVVWDAFTHHDRWGVRLVPVLSRNADGTPVFTYAQYGSSLVGAVV
;
A
#
# COMPACT_ATOMS: atom_id res chain seq x y z
N MET A 1 -0.41 -9.50 -4.81
CA MET A 1 -1.84 -9.80 -4.70
C MET A 1 -2.51 -9.02 -5.82
N PRO A 2 -3.40 -9.59 -6.64
CA PRO A 2 -4.00 -8.89 -7.77
C PRO A 2 -4.85 -7.68 -7.36
N PHE A 3 -5.23 -7.60 -6.08
CA PHE A 3 -5.93 -6.46 -5.52
C PHE A 3 -4.99 -5.64 -4.63
N THR A 4 -4.60 -4.46 -5.10
CA THR A 4 -3.64 -3.56 -4.43
C THR A 4 -4.03 -3.23 -3.00
N LEU A 5 -5.33 -3.00 -2.72
CA LEU A 5 -5.76 -2.63 -1.38
C LEU A 5 -5.51 -3.73 -0.34
N SER A 6 -5.48 -5.00 -0.75
CA SER A 6 -5.15 -6.12 0.15
C SER A 6 -3.74 -6.04 0.71
N HIS A 7 -2.83 -5.31 0.07
CA HIS A 7 -1.46 -5.13 0.58
C HIS A 7 -1.40 -4.30 1.85
N ALA A 8 -2.42 -3.47 2.15
CA ALA A 8 -2.50 -2.79 3.44
C ALA A 8 -2.57 -3.79 4.61
N ALA A 9 -3.14 -4.98 4.40
CA ALA A 9 -3.21 -6.01 5.42
C ALA A 9 -1.81 -6.44 5.90
N ALA A 10 -0.81 -6.43 5.01
CA ALA A 10 0.57 -6.81 5.33
C ALA A 10 1.25 -5.83 6.29
N VAL A 11 0.82 -4.57 6.33
CA VAL A 11 1.39 -3.54 7.23
C VAL A 11 0.64 -3.38 8.55
N LEU A 12 -0.53 -4.01 8.72
CA LEU A 12 -1.33 -3.92 9.95
C LEU A 12 -0.58 -4.33 11.23
N PRO A 13 0.31 -5.35 11.24
CA PRO A 13 1.08 -5.67 12.45
C PRO A 13 1.96 -4.50 12.95
N ALA A 14 2.34 -3.58 12.07
CA ALA A 14 3.09 -2.37 12.40
C ALA A 14 2.20 -1.23 12.92
N LEU A 15 0.88 -1.42 12.96
CA LEU A 15 -0.09 -0.46 13.49
C LEU A 15 -0.59 -0.90 14.88
N ARG A 16 -1.12 0.08 15.62
CA ARG A 16 -1.86 -0.11 16.87
C ARG A 16 -3.35 0.13 16.63
N GLY A 17 -4.20 -0.43 17.49
CA GLY A 17 -5.66 -0.30 17.40
C GLY A 17 -6.20 1.14 17.54
N ASP A 18 -5.38 2.07 18.03
CA ASP A 18 -5.69 3.50 18.09
C ASP A 18 -5.35 4.27 16.79
N GLY A 19 -4.88 3.56 15.76
CA GLY A 19 -4.45 4.14 14.49
C GLY A 19 -3.04 4.74 14.50
N SER A 20 -2.28 4.60 15.59
CA SER A 20 -0.87 4.99 15.66
C SER A 20 0.05 3.89 15.13
N GLY A 21 1.26 4.26 14.67
CA GLY A 21 2.27 3.31 14.25
C GLY A 21 3.05 2.77 15.45
N ARG A 22 3.45 1.52 15.40
CA ARG A 22 4.36 0.94 16.40
C ARG A 22 5.71 1.66 16.35
N GLY A 23 6.22 2.03 17.52
CA GLY A 23 7.44 2.82 17.62
C GLY A 23 7.29 4.19 16.97
N ARG A 24 8.13 4.47 15.96
CA ARG A 24 8.19 5.75 15.24
C ARG A 24 7.61 5.67 13.83
N LEU A 25 7.05 4.52 13.46
CA LEU A 25 6.48 4.33 12.13
C LEU A 25 5.28 5.25 11.90
N ALA A 26 5.17 5.75 10.68
CA ALA A 26 4.09 6.62 10.24
C ALA A 26 3.03 5.77 9.51
N PRO A 27 1.83 5.58 10.09
CA PRO A 27 0.78 4.72 9.52
C PRO A 27 0.39 5.08 8.10
N ALA A 28 0.18 6.37 7.84
CA ALA A 28 -0.22 6.85 6.53
C ALA A 28 0.85 6.53 5.46
N ALA A 29 2.13 6.64 5.81
CA ALA A 29 3.23 6.31 4.92
C ALA A 29 3.37 4.80 4.70
N LEU A 30 3.19 3.97 5.74
CA LEU A 30 3.17 2.51 5.60
C LEU A 30 2.09 2.04 4.63
N VAL A 31 0.86 2.50 4.84
CA VAL A 31 -0.29 2.10 4.02
C VAL A 31 -0.13 2.63 2.59
N ALA A 32 0.19 3.90 2.42
CA ALA A 32 0.42 4.46 1.09
C ALA A 32 1.62 3.80 0.37
N GLY A 33 2.68 3.48 1.09
CA GLY A 33 3.83 2.72 0.58
C GLY A 33 3.43 1.32 0.10
N SER A 34 2.57 0.63 0.84
CA SER A 34 2.05 -0.68 0.42
C SER A 34 1.17 -0.65 -0.84
N PHE A 35 0.71 0.53 -1.27
CA PHE A 35 -0.04 0.70 -2.51
C PHE A 35 0.80 1.21 -3.66
N ALA A 36 1.91 1.88 -3.35
CA ALA A 36 2.69 2.67 -4.30
C ALA A 36 3.15 1.90 -5.56
N PRO A 37 3.66 0.65 -5.47
CA PRO A 37 4.17 -0.06 -6.64
C PRO A 37 3.13 -0.22 -7.77
N ASP A 38 1.88 -0.53 -7.41
CA ASP A 38 0.79 -0.77 -8.36
C ASP A 38 0.13 0.50 -8.90
N MET A 39 0.42 1.69 -8.34
CA MET A 39 -0.25 2.93 -8.77
C MET A 39 0.01 3.25 -10.25
N THR A 40 1.13 2.78 -10.78
CA THR A 40 1.48 2.89 -12.19
C THR A 40 0.49 2.16 -13.12
N TYR A 41 -0.08 1.05 -12.67
CA TYR A 41 -1.08 0.28 -13.42
C TYR A 41 -2.42 1.02 -13.53
N TYR A 42 -2.82 1.73 -12.47
CA TYR A 42 -3.99 2.61 -12.52
C TYR A 42 -3.74 3.84 -13.41
N ALA A 43 -2.52 4.38 -13.39
CA ALA A 43 -2.13 5.49 -14.25
C ALA A 43 -2.03 5.09 -15.74
N ALA A 44 -1.81 3.82 -16.06
CA ALA A 44 -1.68 3.32 -17.43
C ALA A 44 -2.92 3.54 -18.30
N SER A 45 -4.08 3.72 -17.69
CA SER A 45 -5.31 4.10 -18.40
C SER A 45 -5.25 5.52 -19.00
N VAL A 46 -4.33 6.36 -18.52
CA VAL A 46 -4.21 7.78 -18.89
C VAL A 46 -2.82 8.10 -19.45
N VAL A 47 -1.77 7.38 -19.01
CA VAL A 47 -0.38 7.56 -19.43
C VAL A 47 0.11 6.31 -20.18
N PRO A 48 0.28 6.37 -21.50
CA PRO A 48 0.85 5.27 -22.27
C PRO A 48 2.22 4.84 -21.71
N GLY A 49 2.43 3.54 -21.52
CA GLY A 49 3.68 2.98 -21.02
C GLY A 49 3.82 2.92 -19.50
N ALA A 50 2.89 3.49 -18.72
CA ALA A 50 2.96 3.37 -17.25
C ALA A 50 2.86 1.91 -16.77
N MET A 51 2.24 1.04 -17.58
CA MET A 51 2.17 -0.40 -17.32
C MET A 51 3.56 -1.07 -17.28
N GLU A 52 4.44 -0.73 -18.23
CA GLU A 52 5.81 -1.25 -18.29
C GLU A 52 6.69 -0.67 -17.17
N PHE A 53 6.39 0.56 -16.73
CA PHE A 53 7.06 1.18 -15.59
C PHE A 53 6.81 0.44 -14.26
N GLY A 54 5.83 -0.47 -14.22
CA GLY A 54 5.65 -1.41 -13.11
C GLY A 54 6.90 -2.21 -12.76
N ASP A 55 7.71 -2.61 -13.74
CA ASP A 55 8.93 -3.36 -13.47
C ASP A 55 9.96 -2.52 -12.70
N PHE A 56 9.99 -1.21 -12.94
CA PHE A 56 10.85 -0.30 -12.20
C PHE A 56 10.36 -0.10 -10.77
N THR A 57 9.06 0.13 -10.57
CA THR A 57 8.47 0.31 -9.23
C THR A 57 8.61 -0.94 -8.37
N HIS A 58 8.54 -2.13 -8.97
CA HIS A 58 8.78 -3.41 -8.29
C HIS A 58 10.27 -3.77 -8.14
N SER A 59 11.18 -2.88 -8.52
CA SER A 59 12.62 -3.03 -8.29
C SER A 59 13.04 -2.43 -6.94
N PHE A 60 14.17 -2.89 -6.40
CA PHE A 60 14.72 -2.32 -5.15
C PHE A 60 14.97 -0.81 -5.27
N THR A 61 15.43 -0.35 -6.43
CA THR A 61 15.64 1.08 -6.70
C THR A 61 14.32 1.85 -6.72
N GLY A 62 13.27 1.31 -7.36
CA GLY A 62 11.93 1.90 -7.38
C GLY A 62 11.35 2.07 -5.98
N VAL A 63 11.42 1.01 -5.17
CA VAL A 63 11.00 0.98 -3.77
C VAL A 63 11.68 2.06 -2.94
N LEU A 64 12.99 2.27 -3.14
CA LEU A 64 13.76 3.28 -2.38
C LEU A 64 13.56 4.71 -2.90
N THR A 65 12.98 4.91 -4.08
CA THR A 65 12.93 6.20 -4.76
C THR A 65 11.52 6.59 -5.18
N PHE A 66 11.02 6.03 -6.28
CA PHE A 66 9.76 6.43 -6.89
C PHE A 66 8.55 6.10 -6.01
N ASP A 67 8.53 4.93 -5.39
CA ASP A 67 7.40 4.52 -4.55
C ASP A 67 7.24 5.42 -3.33
N VAL A 68 8.34 5.96 -2.82
CA VAL A 68 8.36 6.97 -1.75
C VAL A 68 7.68 8.26 -2.24
N LEU A 69 7.95 8.70 -3.47
CA LEU A 69 7.29 9.86 -4.05
C LEU A 69 5.79 9.63 -4.26
N VAL A 70 5.42 8.44 -4.74
CA VAL A 70 4.02 8.04 -4.91
C VAL A 70 3.31 7.99 -3.56
N ALA A 71 3.92 7.42 -2.52
CA ALA A 71 3.35 7.41 -1.18
C ALA A 71 3.14 8.84 -0.63
N CYS A 72 4.09 9.75 -0.87
CA CYS A 72 3.95 11.18 -0.56
C CYS A 72 2.72 11.77 -1.27
N ALA A 73 2.59 11.51 -2.57
CA ALA A 73 1.48 12.01 -3.38
C ALA A 73 0.13 11.46 -2.90
N LEU A 74 0.04 10.17 -2.60
CA LEU A 74 -1.17 9.53 -2.08
C LEU A 74 -1.59 10.13 -0.72
N VAL A 75 -0.65 10.29 0.21
CA VAL A 75 -0.93 10.92 1.51
C VAL A 75 -1.32 12.38 1.30
N GLY A 76 -0.63 13.11 0.43
CA GLY A 76 -0.97 14.49 0.09
C GLY A 76 -2.39 14.62 -0.48
N ALA A 77 -2.74 13.78 -1.46
CA ALA A 77 -4.06 13.72 -2.06
C ALA A 77 -5.13 13.41 -1.00
N TRP A 78 -4.90 12.41 -0.15
CA TRP A 78 -5.79 12.08 0.95
C TRP A 78 -6.03 13.26 1.90
N LEU A 79 -4.97 13.97 2.29
CA LEU A 79 -5.05 15.12 3.18
C LEU A 79 -5.81 16.30 2.57
N VAL A 80 -5.88 16.40 1.24
CA VAL A 80 -6.66 17.42 0.52
C VAL A 80 -8.10 16.96 0.30
N LEU A 81 -8.32 15.70 -0.04
CA LEU A 81 -9.62 15.16 -0.45
C LEU A 81 -10.52 14.77 0.72
N ARG A 82 -9.98 14.37 1.88
CA ARG A 82 -10.80 13.83 2.99
C ARG A 82 -11.90 14.78 3.47
N GLU A 83 -11.65 16.09 3.51
CA GLU A 83 -12.63 17.08 3.98
C GLU A 83 -13.70 17.38 2.93
N PRO A 84 -13.35 17.63 1.65
CA PRO A 84 -14.31 17.67 0.55
C PRO A 84 -15.20 16.43 0.48
N LEU A 85 -14.63 15.23 0.63
CA LEU A 85 -15.39 13.97 0.59
C LEU A 85 -16.43 13.89 1.71
N VAL A 86 -16.10 14.34 2.92
CA VAL A 86 -17.08 14.42 4.02
C VAL A 86 -18.14 15.48 3.72
N ALA A 87 -17.77 16.61 3.12
CA ALA A 87 -18.70 17.68 2.77
C ALA A 87 -19.77 17.26 1.74
N LEU A 88 -19.48 16.25 0.91
CA LEU A 88 -20.45 15.66 -0.03
C LEU A 88 -21.56 14.85 0.66
N LEU A 89 -21.39 14.46 1.92
CA LEU A 89 -22.42 13.75 2.68
C LEU A 89 -23.53 14.71 3.15
N PRO A 90 -24.78 14.23 3.33
CA PRO A 90 -25.83 15.01 3.97
C PRO A 90 -25.38 15.53 5.34
N ARG A 91 -25.66 16.79 5.67
CA ARG A 91 -25.19 17.45 6.92
C ARG A 91 -25.38 16.59 8.19
N ALA A 92 -26.53 15.92 8.30
CA ALA A 92 -26.85 15.03 9.42
C ALA A 92 -25.92 13.82 9.57
N ARG A 93 -25.20 13.42 8.51
CA ARG A 93 -24.29 12.27 8.46
C ARG A 93 -22.81 12.66 8.48
N GLN A 94 -22.47 13.95 8.46
CA GLN A 94 -21.08 14.42 8.38
C GLN A 94 -20.29 14.19 9.68
N GLY A 95 -20.94 14.24 10.84
CA GLY A 95 -20.25 14.24 12.14
C GLY A 95 -19.37 13.01 12.41
N ARG A 96 -19.90 11.80 12.19
CA ARG A 96 -19.14 10.56 12.44
C ARG A 96 -17.94 10.39 11.48
N PRO A 97 -18.09 10.54 10.15
CA PRO A 97 -16.96 10.51 9.23
C PRO A 97 -15.94 11.63 9.49
N ALA A 98 -16.38 12.85 9.79
CA ALA A 98 -15.48 13.95 10.11
C ALA A 98 -14.58 13.63 11.32
N ALA A 99 -15.15 13.05 12.37
CA ALA A 99 -14.41 12.65 13.56
C ALA A 99 -13.44 11.50 13.28
N LEU A 100 -13.88 10.47 12.55
CA LEU A 100 -13.06 9.32 12.18
C LEU A 100 -11.85 9.73 11.31
N LEU A 101 -12.08 10.60 10.33
CA LEU A 101 -11.07 11.07 9.38
C LEU A 101 -10.23 12.23 9.93
N ARG A 102 -10.51 12.67 11.16
CA ARG A 102 -9.84 13.79 11.83
C ARG A 102 -9.88 15.07 10.97
N CYS A 103 -11.03 15.36 10.38
CA CYS A 103 -11.26 16.61 9.65
C CYS A 103 -11.04 17.82 10.57
N GLY A 104 -10.37 18.86 10.07
CA GLY A 104 -10.09 20.06 10.84
C GLY A 104 -8.95 19.95 11.87
N THR A 105 -8.29 18.80 12.03
CA THR A 105 -7.09 18.74 12.89
C THR A 105 -5.94 19.53 12.25
N PRO A 106 -5.35 20.51 12.97
CA PRO A 106 -4.22 21.29 12.47
C PRO A 106 -3.03 20.40 12.10
N ARG A 107 -2.35 20.74 11.01
CA ARG A 107 -1.12 20.05 10.60
C ARG A 107 0.04 20.60 11.43
N GLY A 108 0.72 19.73 12.18
CA GLY A 108 1.90 20.09 12.94
C GLY A 108 3.13 20.29 12.04
N PRO A 109 4.18 20.97 12.54
CA PRO A 109 5.41 21.18 11.79
C PRO A 109 6.14 19.86 11.52
N VAL A 110 6.71 19.72 10.32
CA VAL A 110 7.52 18.55 9.94
C VAL A 110 8.91 18.66 10.55
N ARG A 111 9.25 17.74 11.45
CA ARG A 111 10.60 17.62 12.01
C ARG A 111 11.47 16.75 11.11
N SER A 112 12.76 17.02 11.03
CA SER A 112 13.71 16.20 10.24
C SER A 112 13.70 14.72 10.63
N SER A 113 13.62 14.43 11.93
CA SER A 113 13.44 13.05 12.41
C SER A 113 12.11 12.44 11.94
N ALA A 114 11.05 13.23 11.81
CA ALA A 114 9.78 12.75 11.27
C ALA A 114 9.89 12.42 9.77
N ALA A 115 10.67 13.18 9.00
CA ALA A 115 10.91 12.89 7.58
C ALA A 115 11.64 11.56 7.36
N LEU A 116 12.67 11.26 8.17
CA LEU A 116 13.36 9.97 8.12
C LEU A 116 12.42 8.79 8.42
N TRP A 117 11.62 8.90 9.48
CA TRP A 117 10.68 7.84 9.84
C TRP A 117 9.53 7.72 8.85
N TRP A 118 9.12 8.83 8.23
CA TRP A 118 8.17 8.83 7.12
C TRP A 118 8.74 8.06 5.93
N TYR A 119 9.97 8.36 5.52
CA TYR A 119 10.67 7.66 4.43
C TYR A 119 10.79 6.16 4.71
N ALA A 120 11.30 5.81 5.89
CA ALA A 120 11.46 4.42 6.30
C ALA A 120 10.13 3.67 6.33
N SER A 121 9.03 4.35 6.72
CA SER A 121 7.69 3.77 6.72
C SER A 121 7.17 3.54 5.29
N ALA A 122 7.36 4.50 4.38
CA ALA A 122 6.96 4.34 2.97
C ALA A 122 7.72 3.19 2.30
N VAL A 123 9.05 3.14 2.49
CA VAL A 123 9.90 2.05 2.00
C VAL A 123 9.47 0.71 2.59
N LEU A 124 9.21 0.64 3.90
CA LEU A 124 8.77 -0.60 4.53
C LEU A 124 7.44 -1.10 3.95
N GLY A 125 6.48 -0.19 3.71
CA GLY A 125 5.22 -0.51 3.04
C GLY A 125 5.44 -1.08 1.64
N ALA A 126 6.22 -0.40 0.80
CA ALA A 126 6.52 -0.85 -0.55
C ALA A 126 7.29 -2.18 -0.58
N LEU A 127 8.21 -2.40 0.38
CA LEU A 127 8.87 -3.69 0.56
C LEU A 127 7.87 -4.80 0.90
N THR A 128 6.90 -4.55 1.78
CA THR A 128 5.87 -5.57 2.07
C THR A 128 5.07 -5.94 0.82
N HIS A 129 4.81 -4.98 -0.08
CA HIS A 129 4.16 -5.22 -1.36
C HIS A 129 5.01 -6.12 -2.27
N VAL A 130 6.22 -5.66 -2.60
CA VAL A 130 7.11 -6.33 -3.56
C VAL A 130 7.56 -7.71 -3.07
N VAL A 131 7.85 -7.84 -1.76
CA VAL A 131 8.21 -9.13 -1.18
C VAL A 131 7.03 -10.09 -1.30
N TRP A 132 5.81 -9.67 -0.94
CA TRP A 132 4.65 -10.54 -1.06
C TRP A 132 4.39 -10.98 -2.50
N ASP A 133 4.47 -10.03 -3.44
CA ASP A 133 4.29 -10.30 -4.87
C ASP A 133 5.30 -11.27 -5.44
N ALA A 134 6.52 -11.25 -4.92
CA ALA A 134 7.53 -12.18 -5.34
C ALA A 134 7.28 -13.64 -4.94
N PHE A 135 6.45 -13.88 -3.93
CA PHE A 135 6.02 -15.23 -3.53
C PHE A 135 4.69 -15.64 -4.19
N THR A 136 3.96 -14.71 -4.81
CA THR A 136 2.62 -14.98 -5.37
C THR A 136 2.54 -14.90 -6.90
N HIS A 137 3.63 -14.63 -7.61
CA HIS A 137 3.63 -14.52 -9.07
C HIS A 137 4.58 -15.52 -9.74
N HIS A 138 4.16 -16.02 -10.90
CA HIS A 138 4.96 -16.89 -11.76
C HIS A 138 6.33 -16.25 -12.06
N ASP A 139 7.39 -17.06 -12.09
CA ASP A 139 8.79 -16.67 -12.37
C ASP A 139 9.45 -15.65 -11.42
N ARG A 140 8.80 -15.21 -10.34
CA ARG A 140 9.45 -14.35 -9.34
C ARG A 140 10.34 -15.15 -8.39
N TRP A 141 11.32 -14.48 -7.78
CA TRP A 141 12.38 -15.09 -6.97
C TRP A 141 11.85 -15.97 -5.82
N GLY A 142 10.74 -15.58 -5.18
CA GLY A 142 10.14 -16.32 -4.06
C GLY A 142 9.58 -17.69 -4.45
N VAL A 143 8.96 -17.79 -5.63
CA VAL A 143 8.44 -19.07 -6.18
C VAL A 143 9.59 -20.01 -6.57
N ARG A 144 10.74 -19.47 -7.01
CA ARG A 144 11.95 -20.26 -7.29
C ARG A 144 12.63 -20.79 -6.02
N LEU A 145 12.58 -20.01 -4.93
CA LEU A 145 13.14 -20.37 -3.63
C LEU A 145 12.30 -21.40 -2.86
N VAL A 146 10.99 -21.42 -3.10
CA VAL A 146 10.06 -22.37 -2.47
C VAL A 146 9.37 -23.19 -3.56
N PRO A 147 10.00 -24.26 -4.09
CA PRO A 147 9.50 -25.01 -5.25
C PRO A 147 8.11 -25.63 -5.07
N VAL A 148 7.63 -25.75 -3.82
CA VAL A 148 6.27 -26.20 -3.52
C VAL A 148 5.21 -25.27 -4.10
N LEU A 149 5.53 -23.97 -4.26
CA LEU A 149 4.63 -22.95 -4.81
C LEU A 149 4.37 -23.16 -6.30
N SER A 150 5.33 -23.76 -7.01
CA SER A 150 5.20 -24.13 -8.44
C SER A 150 4.55 -25.49 -8.67
N ARG A 151 4.26 -26.25 -7.60
CA ARG A 151 3.56 -27.53 -7.76
C ARG A 151 2.11 -27.26 -8.09
N ASN A 152 1.55 -28.11 -8.96
CA ASN A 152 0.14 -28.06 -9.26
C ASN A 152 -0.64 -28.78 -8.15
N ALA A 153 -1.65 -28.10 -7.62
CA ALA A 153 -2.76 -28.68 -6.89
C ALA A 153 -3.98 -28.58 -7.81
N ASP A 154 -4.60 -29.72 -8.15
CA ASP A 154 -5.78 -29.77 -9.03
C ASP A 154 -5.62 -29.04 -10.37
N GLY A 155 -4.44 -29.18 -10.98
CA GLY A 155 -4.12 -28.55 -12.28
C GLY A 155 -3.78 -27.06 -12.20
N THR A 156 -3.79 -26.45 -11.01
CA THR A 156 -3.48 -25.04 -10.78
C THR A 156 -2.25 -24.89 -9.87
N PRO A 157 -1.27 -24.02 -10.19
CA PRO A 157 -0.12 -23.81 -9.32
C PRO A 157 -0.51 -23.29 -7.93
N VAL A 158 0.17 -23.76 -6.89
CA VAL A 158 -0.07 -23.35 -5.49
C VAL A 158 0.09 -21.83 -5.30
N PHE A 159 1.01 -21.17 -6.02
CA PHE A 159 1.16 -19.72 -5.93
C PHE A 159 -0.11 -18.96 -6.35
N THR A 160 -0.94 -19.51 -7.24
CA THR A 160 -2.20 -18.90 -7.67
C THR A 160 -3.21 -18.90 -6.52
N TYR A 161 -3.30 -19.99 -5.76
CA TYR A 161 -4.13 -20.02 -4.54
C TYR A 161 -3.61 -19.06 -3.48
N ALA A 162 -2.29 -18.96 -3.31
CA ALA A 162 -1.69 -17.98 -2.40
C ALA A 162 -2.00 -16.54 -2.85
N GLN A 163 -1.92 -16.26 -4.15
CA GLN A 163 -2.19 -14.97 -4.75
C GLN A 163 -3.63 -14.51 -4.51
N TYR A 164 -4.62 -15.31 -4.90
CA TYR A 164 -6.03 -14.96 -4.75
C TYR A 164 -6.54 -15.11 -3.31
N GLY A 165 -6.08 -16.13 -2.59
CA GLY A 165 -6.45 -16.35 -1.19
C GLY A 165 -5.97 -15.22 -0.29
N SER A 166 -4.72 -14.78 -0.47
CA SER A 166 -4.19 -13.66 0.31
C SER A 166 -4.82 -12.31 -0.09
N SER A 167 -5.20 -12.12 -1.36
CA SER A 167 -6.06 -11.00 -1.78
C SER A 167 -7.38 -10.99 -1.02
N LEU A 168 -8.09 -12.12 -0.98
CA LEU A 168 -9.38 -12.23 -0.32
C LEU A 168 -9.27 -11.93 1.18
N VAL A 169 -8.30 -12.57 1.86
CA VAL A 169 -8.05 -12.31 3.28
C VAL A 169 -7.74 -10.85 3.52
N GLY A 170 -6.84 -10.26 2.73
CA GLY A 170 -6.47 -8.86 2.87
C GLY A 170 -7.59 -7.87 2.53
N ALA A 171 -8.61 -8.28 1.77
CA ALA A 171 -9.78 -7.44 1.48
C ALA A 171 -10.82 -7.46 2.61
N VAL A 172 -10.83 -8.50 3.45
CA VAL A 172 -11.79 -8.67 4.56
C VAL A 172 -11.31 -8.00 5.84
N VAL A 173 -9.99 -7.93 6.04
CA VAL A 173 -9.33 -7.35 7.23
C VAL A 173 -9.14 -5.85 7.06
#